data_AF-A0A239E9E4-F1
#
_entry.id   AF-A0A239E9E4-F1
#
_cell.length_a   1.000
_cell.length_b   1.000
_cell.length_c   1.000
_cell.angle_alpha   90.00
_cell.angle_beta   90.00
_cell.angle_gamma   90.00
#
_symmetry.space_group_name_H-M   'P 1'
#
loop_
_entity.id
_entity.type
_entity.pdbx_description
1 polymer ?
#
loop_
_entity_poly.entity_id
_entity_poly.type
_entity_poly.pdbx_seq_one_letter_code
_entity_poly.pdbx_strand_id
1 'polypeptide(L)' 'MIECKELTNKVVRRFELYEDGAYGPEIFVEFTDGTTFSACLRSQLSIEAKFMSDEGGEPCVLRDYSTPATAR' A
#
# COMPACT_ATOMS: atom_id res chain seq x y z
N MET A 1 6.93 -4.70 -13.44
CA MET A 1 7.36 -5.94 -12.77
C MET A 1 8.59 -5.60 -11.95
N ILE A 2 8.61 -5.93 -10.67
CA ILE A 2 9.80 -5.77 -9.81
C ILE A 2 10.46 -7.13 -9.71
N GLU A 3 11.76 -7.21 -9.98
CA GLU A 3 12.55 -8.44 -9.91
C GLU A 3 13.40 -8.43 -8.62
N CYS A 4 13.11 -9.36 -7.69
CA CYS A 4 13.85 -9.56 -6.45
C CYS A 4 15.00 -10.54 -6.69
N LYS A 5 16.10 -10.07 -7.30
CA LYS A 5 17.24 -10.90 -7.72
C LYS A 5 17.86 -11.69 -6.58
N GLU A 6 17.84 -11.14 -5.37
CA GLU A 6 18.32 -11.75 -4.13
C GLU A 6 17.57 -13.02 -3.72
N LEU A 7 16.36 -13.24 -4.23
CA LEU A 7 15.56 -14.44 -3.95
C LEU A 7 15.79 -15.55 -4.97
N THR A 8 16.52 -15.27 -6.05
CA THR A 8 16.82 -16.24 -7.12
C THR A 8 17.53 -17.47 -6.57
N ASN A 9 17.07 -18.66 -6.97
CA ASN A 9 17.61 -19.97 -6.55
C ASN A 9 17.52 -20.25 -5.04
N LYS A 10 16.80 -19.44 -4.25
CA LYS A 10 16.53 -19.79 -2.86
C LYS A 10 15.50 -20.92 -2.76
N VAL A 11 15.66 -21.77 -1.77
CA VAL A 11 14.75 -22.88 -1.48
C VAL A 11 13.78 -22.48 -0.38
N VAL A 12 12.49 -22.61 -0.65
CA VAL A 12 11.42 -22.29 0.31
C VAL A 12 11.36 -23.36 1.40
N ARG A 13 11.42 -22.92 2.66
CA ARG A 13 11.21 -23.74 3.86
C ARG A 13 9.77 -23.68 4.35
N ARG A 14 9.17 -22.49 4.34
CA ARG A 14 7.78 -22.23 4.75
C ARG A 14 7.17 -21.16 3.87
N PHE A 15 5.90 -21.32 3.52
CA PHE A 15 5.13 -20.36 2.72
C PHE A 15 3.76 -20.16 3.36
N GLU A 16 3.39 -18.91 3.59
CA GLU A 16 2.12 -18.55 4.22
C GLU A 16 1.40 -17.49 3.41
N LEU A 17 0.08 -17.65 3.32
CA LEU A 17 -0.87 -16.69 2.79
C LEU A 17 -1.72 -16.24 3.96
N TYR A 18 -1.65 -14.97 4.28
CA TYR A 18 -2.52 -14.35 5.28
C TYR A 18 -3.80 -13.90 4.60
N GLU A 19 -4.92 -14.08 5.29
CA GLU A 19 -6.21 -13.56 4.83
C GLU A 19 -6.16 -12.03 4.66
N ASP A 20 -7.08 -11.51 3.86
CA ASP A 20 -7.20 -10.08 3.59
C ASP A 20 -7.52 -9.32 4.90
N GLY A 21 -6.48 -8.76 5.52
CA GLY A 21 -6.57 -7.96 6.74
C GLY A 21 -6.57 -6.46 6.42
N ALA A 22 -6.51 -5.60 7.44
CA ALA A 22 -6.53 -4.13 7.30
C ALA A 22 -5.38 -3.52 6.46
N TYR A 23 -4.48 -4.35 5.93
CA TYR A 23 -3.36 -3.95 5.09
C TYR A 23 -3.37 -4.64 3.73
N GLY A 24 -4.41 -5.41 3.41
CA GLY A 24 -4.48 -6.23 2.21
C GLY A 24 -3.90 -7.64 2.37
N PRO A 25 -3.94 -8.46 1.31
CA PRO A 25 -3.36 -9.79 1.32
C PRO A 25 -1.84 -9.73 1.49
N GLU A 26 -1.33 -10.58 2.37
CA GLU A 26 0.09 -10.69 2.68
C GLU A 26 0.59 -12.12 2.41
N ILE A 27 1.77 -12.21 1.81
CA ILE A 27 2.54 -13.45 1.70
C ILE A 27 3.76 -13.38 2.58
N PHE A 28 4.12 -14.51 3.18
CA PHE A 28 5.36 -14.69 3.91
C PHE A 28 6.08 -15.95 3.43
N VAL A 29 7.39 -15.84 3.24
CA VAL A 29 8.26 -16.90 2.77
C VAL A 29 9.46 -16.96 3.68
N GLU A 30 9.71 -18.14 4.23
CA GLU A 30 10.96 -18.44 4.92
C GLU A 30 11.80 -19.35 4.03
N PHE A 31 13.09 -19.03 3.87
CA PHE A 31 14.02 -19.81 3.06
C PHE A 31 14.90 -20.70 3.94
N THR A 32 15.45 -21.77 3.36
CA THR A 32 16.30 -22.72 4.09
C THR A 32 17.62 -22.13 4.58
N ASP A 33 18.06 -21.01 3.99
CA ASP A 33 19.25 -20.27 4.42
C ASP A 33 18.99 -19.34 5.62
N GLY A 34 17.77 -19.39 6.19
CA GLY A 34 17.37 -18.60 7.36
C GLY A 34 16.87 -17.20 7.03
N THR A 35 16.88 -16.79 5.75
CA THR A 35 16.30 -15.50 5.35
C THR A 35 14.78 -15.59 5.18
N THR A 36 14.12 -14.44 5.29
CA THR A 36 12.66 -14.32 5.14
C THR A 36 12.31 -13.25 4.12
N PHE A 37 11.22 -13.45 3.40
CA PHE A 37 10.63 -12.48 2.49
C PHE A 37 9.14 -12.33 2.81
N SER A 38 8.65 -11.11 2.88
CA SER A 38 7.23 -10.81 3.04
C SER A 38 6.81 -9.77 2.00
N ALA A 39 5.64 -9.94 1.41
CA ALA A 39 5.06 -8.96 0.51
C ALA A 39 3.58 -8.77 0.82
N CYS A 40 3.15 -7.52 0.85
CA CYS A 40 1.79 -7.13 1.21
C CYS A 40 1.30 -6.09 0.20
N LEU A 41 0.10 -6.29 -0.34
CA LEU A 41 -0.53 -5.34 -1.24
C LEU A 41 -1.36 -4.33 -0.44
N ARG A 42 -0.81 -3.14 -0.20
CA ARG A 42 -1.53 -2.04 0.44
C ARG A 42 -2.18 -1.15 -0.59
N SER A 43 -3.50 -0.96 -0.49
CA SER A 43 -4.22 0.09 -1.21
C SER A 43 -4.67 1.18 -0.23
N GLN A 44 -4.39 2.43 -0.56
CA GLN A 44 -4.86 3.60 0.18
C GLN A 44 -5.76 4.40 -0.74
N LEU A 45 -7.05 4.44 -0.42
CA LEU A 45 -8.05 5.22 -1.15
C LEU A 45 -8.37 6.48 -0.34
N SER A 46 -7.98 7.64 -0.86
CA SER A 46 -8.43 8.95 -0.38
C SER A 46 -9.35 9.59 -1.40
N ILE A 47 -10.25 10.44 -0.92
CA ILE A 47 -11.00 11.38 -1.76
C ILE A 47 -10.36 12.74 -1.51
N GLU A 48 -9.97 13.45 -2.57
CA GLU A 48 -9.54 14.84 -2.49
C GLU A 48 -10.55 15.71 -3.22
N ALA A 49 -11.19 16.61 -2.48
CA ALA A 49 -12.21 17.48 -3.03
C ALA A 49 -12.24 18.81 -2.27
N LYS A 50 -11.98 19.91 -2.97
CA LYS A 50 -11.96 21.26 -2.40
C LYS A 50 -12.89 22.16 -3.20
N PHE A 51 -13.79 22.85 -2.52
CA PHE A 51 -14.58 23.94 -3.09
C PHE A 51 -13.78 25.24 -2.93
N MET A 52 -13.48 25.90 -4.04
CA MET A 52 -12.62 27.08 -4.08
C MET A 52 -13.36 28.26 -4.72
N SER A 53 -13.05 29.48 -4.27
CA SER A 53 -13.44 30.71 -4.95
C SER A 53 -12.23 31.38 -5.56
N ASP A 54 -12.40 31.88 -6.77
CA ASP A 54 -11.44 32.72 -7.46
C ASP A 54 -12.15 34.01 -7.92
N GLU A 55 -12.09 35.04 -7.08
CA GLU A 55 -12.62 36.38 -7.40
C GLU A 55 -11.48 37.32 -7.87
N GLY A 56 -10.55 36.81 -8.69
CA GLY A 56 -9.47 37.61 -9.29
C GLY A 56 -8.31 37.94 -8.34
N GLY A 57 -8.12 37.11 -7.31
CA GLY A 57 -7.04 37.17 -6.31
C GLY A 57 -6.40 35.79 -6.08
N GLU A 58 -5.76 35.56 -4.93
CA GLU A 58 -5.28 34.20 -4.60
C GLU A 58 -6.46 33.24 -4.38
N PRO A 59 -6.42 32.01 -4.95
CA PRO A 59 -7.48 31.03 -4.75
C PRO A 59 -7.68 30.69 -3.28
N CYS A 60 -8.90 30.90 -2.78
CA CYS A 60 -9.26 30.58 -1.40
C CYS A 60 -10.07 29.29 -1.34
N VAL A 61 -9.66 28.36 -0.47
CA VAL A 61 -10.43 27.15 -0.18
C VAL A 61 -11.61 27.54 0.72
N LEU A 62 -12.82 27.47 0.16
CA LEU A 62 -14.06 27.71 0.89
C LEU A 62 -14.47 26.50 1.73
N ARG A 63 -14.24 25.29 1.21
CA ARG A 63 -14.56 24.04 1.94
C ARG A 63 -13.71 22.87 1.47
N ASP A 64 -13.26 22.07 2.42
CA ASP A 64 -12.57 20.81 2.16
C ASP A 64 -13.51 19.64 2.45
N TYR A 65 -13.69 18.76 1.47
CA TYR A 65 -14.47 17.53 1.52
C TYR A 65 -13.58 16.29 1.41
N SER A 66 -12.26 16.46 1.52
CA SER A 66 -11.32 15.37 1.39
C SER A 66 -11.51 14.36 2.52
N THR A 67 -11.57 13.08 2.18
CA THR A 67 -11.60 12.01 3.17
C THR A 67 -10.21 11.41 3.29
N PRO A 68 -9.69 11.22 4.51
CA PRO A 68 -8.37 10.63 4.70
C PRO A 68 -8.33 9.24 4.08
N ALA A 69 -7.13 8.85 3.63
CA ALA A 69 -6.91 7.54 3.07
C ALA A 69 -7.37 6.47 4.06
N THR A 70 -8.43 5.75 3.72
CA THR A 70 -8.88 4.62 4.55
C THR A 70 -8.11 3.40 4.10
N ALA A 71 -7.39 2.76 5.00
CA ALA A 71 -6.86 1.42 4.76
C ALA A 71 -8.08 0.48 4.69
N ARG A 72 -8.24 -0.24 3.58
CA ARG A 72 -9.18 -1.36 3.50
C ARG A 72 -8.57 -2.58 4.16
#